data_AF-A0A6V7JIE1-F1
#
_entry.id   AF-A0A6V7JIE1-F1
#
_cell.length_a   1.000
_cell.length_b   1.000
_cell.length_c   1.000
_cell.angle_alpha   90.00
_cell.angle_beta   90.00
_cell.angle_gamma   90.00
#
_symmetry.space_group_name_H-M   'P 1'
#
loop_
_entity.id
_entity.type
_entity.pdbx_description
1 polymer ?
#
loop_
_entity_poly.entity_id
_entity_poly.type
_entity_poly.pdbx_seq_one_letter_code
_entity_poly.pdbx_strand_id
1 'polypeptide(L)' 'SKTKSYLLDMGFCFDKTLEIIDCEGVVGYPSNCSKKLSVTYPINVPDQLD' A
#
# COMPACT_ATOMS: atom_id res chain seq x y z
N SER A 1 16.77 16.25 4.59
CA SER A 1 15.37 16.05 4.97
C SER A 1 15.06 14.56 4.87
N LYS A 2 14.56 13.89 5.92
CA LYS A 2 14.17 12.47 5.84
C LYS A 2 12.73 12.40 5.34
N THR A 3 12.52 11.90 4.13
CA THR A 3 11.17 11.61 3.60
C THR A 3 10.57 10.47 4.41
N LYS A 4 9.41 10.71 5.03
CA LYS A 4 8.64 9.67 5.72
C LYS A 4 7.65 9.07 4.73
N SER A 5 7.50 7.74 4.77
CA SER A 5 6.52 7.00 3.99
C SER A 5 5.60 6.27 4.96
N TYR A 6 4.30 6.32 4.74
CA TYR A 6 3.30 5.68 5.59
C TYR A 6 2.46 4.68 4.79
N LEU A 7 2.12 3.55 5.41
CA LEU A 7 1.17 2.61 4.82
C LEU A 7 -0.25 3.12 5.06
N LEU A 8 -0.98 3.43 3.99
CA LEU A 8 -2.35 3.98 4.04
C LEU A 8 -3.40 2.92 3.69
N ASP A 9 -3.19 2.20 2.60
CA ASP A 9 -4.08 1.17 2.10
C ASP A 9 -3.33 -0.15 1.82
N MET A 10 -4.10 -1.23 1.76
CA MET A 10 -3.62 -2.55 1.35
C MET A 10 -4.68 -3.19 0.46
N GLY A 11 -4.26 -3.65 -0.71
CA GLY A 11 -5.12 -4.38 -1.64
C GLY A 11 -4.85 -5.88 -1.58
N PHE A 12 -5.89 -6.68 -1.74
CA PHE A 12 -5.82 -8.12 -1.94
C PHE A 12 -6.47 -8.46 -3.28
N CYS A 13 -5.82 -9.33 -4.06
CA CYS A 13 -6.34 -9.78 -5.35
C CYS A 13 -6.97 -11.16 -5.21
N PHE A 14 -8.14 -11.30 -5.82
CA PHE A 14 -8.88 -12.54 -5.89
C PHE A 14 -9.14 -12.87 -7.35
N ASP A 15 -9.08 -14.15 -7.68
CA ASP A 15 -9.57 -14.61 -8.96
C ASP A 15 -11.11 -14.66 -8.98
N LYS A 16 -11.68 -15.15 -10.08
CA LYS A 16 -13.15 -15.26 -10.23
C LYS A 16 -13.76 -16.34 -9.34
N THR A 17 -12.94 -17.21 -8.75
CA THR A 17 -13.38 -18.25 -7.81
C THR A 17 -13.28 -17.78 -6.36
N LEU A 18 -12.82 -16.54 -6.12
CA LEU A 18 -12.58 -15.93 -4.81
C LEU A 18 -11.36 -16.52 -4.09
N GLU A 19 -10.44 -17.14 -4.82
CA GLU A 19 -9.16 -17.58 -4.27
C GLU A 19 -8.13 -16.45 -4.32
N ILE A 20 -7.27 -16.39 -3.30
CA ILE A 20 -6.20 -15.39 -3.21
C ILE A 20 -5.16 -15.67 -4.30
N ILE A 21 -4.82 -14.64 -5.07
CA ILE A 21 -3.82 -14.70 -6.13
C ILE A 21 -2.81 -13.56 -6.00
N ASP A 22 -1.73 -13.63 -6.78
CA ASP A 22 -0.84 -12.48 -6.95
C ASP A 22 -1.56 -11.34 -7.68
N CYS A 23 -1.29 -10.10 -7.25
CA CYS A 23 -1.76 -8.88 -7.90
C CYS A 23 -0.92 -8.47 -9.12
N GLU A 24 -0.02 -9.33 -9.61
CA GLU A 24 0.75 -9.10 -10.83
C GLU A 24 -0.14 -8.65 -12.01
N GLY A 25 0.23 -7.54 -12.64
CA GLY A 25 -0.47 -7.00 -13.82
C GLY A 25 -1.69 -6.13 -13.50
N VAL A 26 -2.06 -5.93 -12.23
CA VAL A 26 -3.10 -4.97 -11.85
C VAL A 26 -2.59 -3.54 -12.10
N VAL A 27 -3.20 -2.86 -13.06
CA VAL A 27 -2.83 -1.48 -13.45
C VAL A 27 -2.96 -0.56 -12.23
N GLY A 28 -1.88 0.15 -11.90
CA GLY A 28 -1.84 1.04 -10.75
C GLY A 28 -1.56 0.34 -9.41
N TYR A 29 -1.20 -0.95 -9.41
CA TYR A 29 -0.73 -1.65 -8.21
C TYR A 29 0.73 -2.12 -8.35
N PRO A 30 1.56 -1.96 -7.31
CA PRO A 30 1.32 -1.17 -6.10
C PRO A 30 1.28 0.34 -6.41
N SER A 31 0.43 1.09 -5.70
CA SER A 31 -0.03 2.42 -6.11
C SER A 31 0.98 3.57 -5.90
N ASN A 32 2.01 3.42 -5.06
CA ASN A 32 3.01 4.47 -4.79
C ASN A 32 4.09 4.06 -3.76
N CYS A 33 4.16 2.78 -3.36
CA CYS A 33 5.05 2.34 -2.31
C CYS A 33 6.46 2.06 -2.86
N SER A 34 7.36 3.05 -2.72
CA SER A 34 8.76 2.88 -3.12
C SER A 34 9.48 1.87 -2.23
N LYS A 35 9.98 0.78 -2.83
CA LYS A 35 10.80 -0.24 -2.14
C LYS A 35 12.11 0.32 -1.56
N LYS A 36 12.51 1.54 -1.94
CA LYS A 36 13.74 2.20 -1.46
C LYS A 36 13.53 2.98 -0.16
N LEU A 37 12.29 3.19 0.26
CA LEU A 37 11.94 3.93 1.47
C LEU A 37 11.43 2.97 2.53
N SER A 38 11.86 3.16 3.78
CA SER A 38 11.25 2.48 4.91
C SER A 38 9.82 3.00 5.09
N VAL A 39 8.85 2.09 5.15
CA VAL A 39 7.44 2.43 5.37
C VAL A 39 7.12 2.29 6.86
N THR A 40 6.40 3.28 7.41
CA THR A 40 5.92 3.29 8.79
C THR A 40 4.43 2.98 8.79
N TYR A 41 3.96 2.10 9.67
CA TYR A 41 2.53 1.94 9.97
C TYR A 41 2.28 2.51 11.38
N PRO A 42 1.91 3.79 11.49
CA PRO A 42 1.76 4.44 12.78
C PRO A 42 0.40 4.10 13.40
N ILE A 43 0.32 4.15 14.74
CA ILE A 43 -0.95 3.98 15.47
C ILE A 43 -1.96 5.05 15.05
N ASN A 44 -1.49 6.28 14.78
CA ASN A 44 -2.25 7.37 14.21
C ASN A 44 -1.53 7.87 12.96
N VAL A 45 -2.21 7.92 11.80
CA VAL A 45 -1.65 8.55 10.60
C VAL A 45 -1.62 10.06 10.82
N PRO A 46 -0.43 10.70 10.92
CA PRO A 46 -0.36 12.14 11.05
C PRO A 46 -0.81 12.74 9.71
N ASP A 47 -1.75 13.69 9.74
CA ASP A 47 -2.23 14.50 8.61
C ASP A 47 -3.37 13.91 7.74
N GLN A 48 -4.24 13.05 8.30
CA GLN A 48 -5.56 12.71 7.71
C GLN A 48 -6.75 13.30 8.50
N LEU A 49 -6.50 14.22 9.43
CA LEU A 49 -7.50 15.16 9.96
C LEU A 49 -7.37 16.45 9.14
N ASP A 50 -7.90 16.43 7.91
CA ASP A 50 -8.46 17.54 7.12
C ASP A 50 -8.62 17.11 5.65
#